data_AF-A0A263D0E9-F1
#
_entry.id   AF-A0A263D0E9-F1
#
_cell.length_a   1.000
_cell.length_b   1.000
_cell.length_c   1.000
_cell.angle_alpha   90.00
_cell.angle_beta   90.00
_cell.angle_gamma   90.00
#
_symmetry.space_group_name_H-M   'P 1'
#
loop_
_entity.id
_entity.type
_entity.pdbx_description
1 polymer ?
#
loop_
_entity_poly.entity_id
_entity_poly.type
_entity_poly.pdbx_seq_one_letter_code
_entity_poly.pdbx_strand_id
1 'polypeptide(L)'
;MMAGVSTTTPGMQQAAGHMANTQATAKQGMSSVADSLAALKSTWTGDASIAFDNSMKLWMDDCSVIVQKLGEMIEVMHGNRQTITAGEQTNAEAAGNIPVGPGLGI
;
A
#
# COMPACT_ATOMS: atom_id res chain seq x y z
N MET A 1 -11.60 9.22 23.20
CA MET A 1 -11.59 7.81 22.75
C MET A 1 -11.16 7.81 21.30
N MET A 2 -9.91 7.44 21.02
CA MET A 2 -9.41 7.34 19.65
C MET A 2 -10.09 6.14 19.01
N ALA A 3 -10.79 6.36 17.90
CA ALA A 3 -11.40 5.30 17.12
C ALA A 3 -10.33 4.26 16.78
N GLY A 4 -10.45 3.08 17.39
CA GLY A 4 -9.57 1.96 17.14
C GLY A 4 -9.81 1.47 15.72
N VAL A 5 -9.10 2.06 14.75
CA VAL A 5 -8.67 1.31 13.58
C VAL A 5 -7.97 0.10 14.17
N SER A 6 -8.43 -1.11 13.84
CA SER A 6 -7.83 -2.34 14.35
C SER A 6 -6.40 -2.45 13.82
N THR A 7 -5.43 -1.84 14.54
CA THR A 7 -3.99 -1.84 14.27
C THR A 7 -3.32 -3.10 14.78
N THR A 8 -4.07 -4.21 14.93
CA THR A 8 -3.43 -5.48 15.26
C THR A 8 -2.56 -5.88 14.07
N THR A 9 -1.33 -6.34 14.34
CA THR A 9 -0.35 -6.78 13.34
C THR A 9 -0.95 -7.63 12.19
N PRO A 10 -1.93 -8.54 12.43
CA PRO A 10 -2.61 -9.28 11.37
C PRO A 10 -3.50 -8.43 10.45
N GLY A 11 -4.21 -7.43 10.98
CA GLY A 11 -5.09 -6.56 10.19
C GLY A 11 -4.31 -5.68 9.20
N MET A 12 -3.18 -5.12 9.64
CA MET A 12 -2.27 -4.39 8.75
C MET A 12 -1.60 -5.31 7.72
N GLN A 13 -1.31 -6.57 8.06
CA GLN A 13 -0.77 -7.55 7.10
C GLN A 13 -1.76 -7.84 5.97
N GLN A 14 -3.03 -8.06 6.30
CA GLN A 14 -4.06 -8.28 5.28
C GLN A 14 -4.25 -7.04 4.41
N ALA A 15 -4.32 -5.86 5.02
CA ALA A 15 -4.46 -4.60 4.30
C ALA A 15 -3.27 -4.35 3.34
N ALA A 16 -2.03 -4.61 3.78
CA ALA A 16 -0.84 -4.52 2.93
C ALA A 16 -0.87 -5.51 1.76
N GLY A 17 -1.30 -6.76 2.00
CA GLY A 17 -1.48 -7.74 0.94
C GLY A 17 -2.52 -7.31 -0.10
N HIS A 18 -3.67 -6.80 0.35
CA HIS A 18 -4.70 -6.25 -0.54
C HIS A 18 -4.19 -5.06 -1.35
N MET A 19 -3.50 -4.11 -0.71
CA MET A 19 -2.93 -2.96 -1.42
C MET A 19 -1.85 -3.36 -2.43
N ALA A 20 -1.00 -4.34 -2.11
CA ALA A 20 0.01 -4.84 -3.03
C ALA A 20 -0.63 -5.49 -4.27
N ASN A 21 -1.69 -6.30 -4.06
CA ASN A 21 -2.45 -6.89 -5.16
C ASN A 21 -3.11 -5.81 -6.03
N THR A 22 -3.78 -4.82 -5.41
CA THR A 22 -4.38 -3.70 -6.14
C THR A 22 -3.33 -2.90 -6.92
N GLN A 23 -2.14 -2.67 -6.34
CA GLN A 23 -1.05 -1.99 -7.03
C GLN A 23 -0.58 -2.78 -8.25
N ALA A 24 -0.47 -4.11 -8.14
CA ALA A 24 -0.11 -4.97 -9.27
C ALA A 24 -1.18 -4.93 -10.38
N THR A 25 -2.46 -5.03 -10.02
CA THR A 25 -3.57 -4.92 -10.97
C THR A 25 -3.59 -3.57 -11.67
N ALA A 26 -3.39 -2.47 -10.94
CA ALA A 26 -3.31 -1.13 -11.54
C ALA A 26 -2.16 -1.01 -12.54
N LYS A 27 -0.97 -1.52 -12.20
CA LYS A 27 0.19 -1.55 -13.11
C LYS A 27 -0.09 -2.36 -14.39
N GLN A 28 -0.71 -3.53 -14.25
CA GLN A 28 -1.09 -4.36 -15.40
C GLN A 28 -2.12 -3.66 -16.30
N GLY A 29 -3.12 -3.02 -15.69
CA GLY A 29 -4.13 -2.25 -16.42
C GLY A 29 -3.52 -1.10 -17.22
N MET A 30 -2.59 -0.35 -16.62
CA MET A 30 -1.87 0.71 -17.33
C MET A 30 -1.07 0.18 -18.53
N SER A 31 -0.36 -0.95 -18.37
CA SER A 31 0.38 -1.57 -19.49
C SER A 31 -0.55 -1.98 -20.62
N SER A 32 -1.68 -2.62 -20.29
CA SER A 32 -2.67 -3.07 -21.28
C SER A 32 -3.29 -1.92 -22.08
N VAL A 33 -3.57 -0.79 -21.40
CA VAL A 33 -4.06 0.42 -22.07
C VAL A 33 -2.97 1.00 -22.97
N ALA A 34 -1.73 1.10 -22.49
CA ALA A 34 -0.61 1.61 -23.28
C ALA A 34 -0.39 0.81 -24.57
N ASP A 35 -0.45 -0.53 -24.49
CA ASP A 35 -0.32 -1.42 -25.65
C ASP A 35 -1.46 -1.21 -26.67
N SER A 36 -2.69 -1.07 -26.17
CA SER A 36 -3.88 -0.81 -27.00
C SER A 36 -3.78 0.54 -27.71
N LEU A 37 -3.27 1.56 -27.02
CA LEU A 37 -3.04 2.89 -27.59
C LEU A 37 -1.95 2.87 -28.67
N ALA A 38 -0.86 2.13 -28.46
CA ALA A 38 0.20 2.01 -29.46
C ALA A 38 -0.34 1.45 -30.78
N ALA A 39 -1.20 0.42 -30.70
CA ALA A 39 -1.88 -0.13 -31.87
C ALA A 39 -2.79 0.90 -32.56
N LEU A 40 -3.58 1.66 -31.79
CA LEU A 40 -4.48 2.68 -32.32
C LEU A 40 -3.71 3.82 -33.02
N LYS A 41 -2.62 4.30 -32.42
CA LYS A 41 -1.79 5.40 -32.95
C LYS A 41 -1.07 5.05 -34.25
N SER A 42 -0.89 3.76 -34.55
CA SER A 42 -0.30 3.32 -35.82
C SER A 42 -1.22 3.56 -37.03
N THR A 43 -2.52 3.73 -36.80
CA THR A 43 -3.54 3.86 -37.87
C THR A 43 -4.34 5.16 -37.82
N TRP A 44 -4.32 5.89 -36.69
CA TRP A 44 -5.06 7.14 -36.52
C TRP A 44 -4.14 8.37 -36.38
N THR A 45 -4.15 9.22 -37.41
CA THR A 45 -3.36 10.45 -37.48
C THR A 45 -4.24 11.72 -37.57
N GLY A 46 -3.67 12.87 -37.21
CA GLY A 46 -4.32 14.19 -37.26
C GLY A 46 -4.52 14.86 -35.90
N ASP A 47 -5.05 16.07 -35.89
CA ASP A 47 -5.17 16.91 -34.67
C ASP A 47 -6.00 16.24 -33.57
N ALA A 48 -7.04 15.49 -33.95
CA ALA A 48 -7.86 14.74 -33.00
C ALA A 48 -7.08 13.61 -32.30
N SER A 49 -6.17 12.93 -33.01
CA SER A 49 -5.35 11.87 -32.39
C SER A 49 -4.27 12.45 -31.48
N ILE A 50 -3.76 13.64 -31.78
CA ILE A 50 -2.85 14.39 -30.90
C ILE A 50 -3.56 14.80 -29.60
N ALA A 51 -4.77 15.36 -29.69
CA ALA A 51 -5.55 15.75 -28.53
C ALA A 51 -5.89 14.54 -27.62
N PHE A 52 -6.24 13.41 -28.24
CA PHE A 52 -6.46 12.16 -27.53
C PHE A 52 -5.17 11.63 -26.87
N ASP A 53 -4.02 11.65 -27.55
CA ASP A 53 -2.75 11.22 -26.97
C ASP A 53 -2.34 12.05 -25.75
N ASN A 54 -2.57 13.36 -25.81
CA ASN A 54 -2.31 14.24 -24.66
C ASN A 54 -3.21 13.87 -23.47
N SER A 55 -4.49 13.60 -23.73
CA SER A 55 -5.43 13.17 -22.67
C SER A 55 -5.00 11.82 -22.07
N MET A 56 -4.51 10.89 -22.89
CA MET A 56 -4.02 9.60 -22.42
C MET A 56 -2.72 9.71 -21.62
N LYS A 57 -1.82 10.63 -21.97
CA LYS A 57 -0.64 10.93 -21.15
C LYS A 57 -1.04 11.41 -19.75
N LEU A 58 -1.94 12.38 -19.68
CA LEU A 58 -2.44 12.90 -18.40
C LEU A 58 -3.08 11.80 -17.56
N TRP A 59 -3.89 10.94 -18.18
CA TRP A 59 -4.46 9.77 -17.50
C TRP A 59 -3.39 8.80 -16.98
N MET A 60 -2.34 8.51 -17.76
CA MET A 60 -1.23 7.66 -17.32
C MET A 60 -0.44 8.28 -16.15
N ASP A 61 -0.24 9.60 -16.17
CA ASP A 61 0.42 10.32 -15.08
C ASP A 61 -0.41 10.22 -13.79
N ASP A 62 -1.73 10.46 -13.87
CA ASP A 62 -2.65 10.32 -12.73
C ASP A 62 -2.66 8.90 -12.17
N CYS A 63 -2.71 7.87 -13.04
CA CYS A 63 -2.62 6.48 -12.61
C CYS A 63 -1.27 6.15 -11.96
N SER A 64 -0.17 6.74 -12.43
CA SER A 64 1.15 6.56 -11.82
C SER A 64 1.21 7.16 -10.42
N VAL A 65 0.60 8.33 -10.21
CA VAL A 65 0.46 8.93 -8.87
C VAL A 65 -0.31 8.01 -7.93
N ILE A 66 -1.43 7.42 -8.38
CA ILE A 66 -2.21 6.48 -7.56
C ILE A 66 -1.36 5.26 -7.16
N VAL A 67 -0.63 4.69 -8.12
CA VAL A 67 0.26 3.53 -7.86
C VAL A 67 1.38 3.87 -6.88
N GLN A 68 1.93 5.08 -6.97
CA GLN A 68 2.91 5.57 -6.01
C GLN A 68 2.30 5.68 -4.61
N LYS A 69 1.10 6.27 -4.47
CA LYS A 69 0.42 6.39 -3.18
C LYS A 69 0.07 5.03 -2.56
N LEU A 70 -0.30 4.05 -3.36
CA LEU A 70 -0.44 2.66 -2.89
C LEU A 70 0.88 2.10 -2.34
N GLY A 71 2.01 2.39 -3.00
CA GLY A 71 3.34 2.02 -2.52
C GLY A 71 3.70 2.66 -1.18
N GLU A 72 3.50 3.98 -1.06
CA GLU A 72 3.73 4.72 0.18
C GLU A 72 2.90 4.14 1.34
N MET A 73 1.63 3.78 1.11
CA MET A 73 0.80 3.17 2.16
C MET A 73 1.29 1.78 2.58
N ILE A 74 1.78 0.97 1.63
CA ILE A 74 2.39 -0.34 1.92
C ILE A 74 3.62 -0.16 2.83
N GLU A 75 4.47 0.81 2.52
CA GLU A 75 5.65 1.14 3.33
C GLU A 75 5.27 1.61 4.74
N VAL A 76 4.27 2.50 4.86
CA VAL A 76 3.77 2.96 6.17
C VAL A 76 3.25 1.80 7.00
N MET A 77 2.49 0.88 6.41
CA MET A 77 2.03 -0.32 7.12
C MET A 77 3.19 -1.22 7.53
N HIS A 78 4.24 -1.34 6.70
CA HIS A 78 5.43 -2.10 7.05
C HIS A 78 6.23 -1.45 8.18
N GLY A 79 6.44 -0.14 8.17
CA GLY A 79 7.13 0.60 9.23
C GLY A 79 6.37 0.61 10.56
N ASN A 80 5.04 0.77 10.50
CA ASN A 80 4.18 0.67 11.69
C ASN A 80 4.27 -0.72 12.33
N ARG A 81 4.38 -1.81 11.54
CA ARG A 81 4.62 -3.15 12.08
C ARG A 81 5.93 -3.24 12.86
N GLN A 82 7.04 -2.74 12.32
CA GLN A 82 8.34 -2.80 13.03
C GLN A 82 8.26 -2.11 14.39
N THR A 83 7.59 -0.96 14.44
CA THR A 83 7.39 -0.20 15.68
C THR A 83 6.50 -0.95 16.69
N ILE A 84 5.40 -1.54 16.23
CA ILE A 84 4.49 -2.31 17.10
C ILE A 84 5.17 -3.56 17.62
N THR A 85 5.86 -4.34 16.78
CA THR A 85 6.59 -5.54 17.21
C THR A 85 7.70 -5.19 18.20
N ALA A 86 8.46 -4.12 17.99
CA ALA A 86 9.48 -3.67 18.94
C ALA A 86 8.87 -3.24 20.29
N GLY A 87 7.72 -2.55 20.27
CA GLY A 87 6.98 -2.19 21.47
C GLY A 87 6.42 -3.41 22.22
N GLU A 88 5.89 -4.39 21.50
CA GLU A 88 5.41 -5.65 22.07
C GLU A 88 6.56 -6.47 22.70
N GLN A 89 7.71 -6.56 22.03
CA GLN A 89 8.91 -7.21 22.57
C GLN A 89 9.40 -6.50 23.83
N THR A 90 9.53 -5.17 23.79
CA THR A 90 9.96 -4.37 24.95
C THR A 90 8.99 -4.55 26.12
N ASN A 91 7.68 -4.55 25.87
CA ASN A 91 6.68 -4.78 26.90
C ASN A 91 6.70 -6.21 27.45
N ALA A 92 6.95 -7.22 26.60
CA ALA A 92 7.08 -8.60 27.02
C ALA A 92 8.34 -8.83 27.86
N GLU A 93 9.47 -8.22 27.49
CA GLU A 93 10.71 -8.23 28.27
C GLU A 93 10.54 -7.49 29.60
N ALA A 94 9.89 -6.33 29.59
CA ALA A 94 9.56 -5.59 30.81
C ALA A 94 8.65 -6.41 31.73
N ALA A 95 7.62 -7.07 31.19
CA ALA A 95 6.72 -7.95 31.93
C ALA A 95 7.44 -9.20 32.49
N GLY A 96 8.36 -9.80 31.73
CA GLY A 96 9.19 -10.93 32.18
C GLY A 96 10.20 -10.57 33.26
N ASN A 97 10.57 -9.29 33.35
CA ASN A 97 11.45 -8.74 34.39
C ASN A 97 10.70 -8.18 35.60
N ILE A 98 9.36 -8.20 35.61
CA ILE A 98 8.59 -7.97 36.84
C ILE A 98 8.86 -9.17 37.75
N PRO A 99 9.52 -8.98 38.91
CA PRO A 99 9.75 -10.08 39.84
C PRO A 99 8.40 -10.64 40.26
N VAL A 100 8.13 -11.91 39.93
CA VAL A 100 7.06 -12.67 40.59
C VAL A 100 7.51 -12.90 42.04
N GLY A 101 7.37 -11.87 42.86
CA GLY A 101 7.82 -11.88 44.24
C GLY A 101 7.18 -13.04 45.01
N PRO A 102 7.92 -13.75 45.88
CA PRO A 102 7.35 -14.73 46.78
C PRO A 102 6.46 -14.00 47.81
N GLY A 103 5.18 -13.81 47.48
CA GLY A 103 4.25 -13.04 48.30
C GLY A 103 2.77 -13.07 47.87
N LEU A 104 2.42 -13.82 46.82
CA LEU A 104 1.03 -14.10 46.45
C LEU A 104 0.73 -15.58 46.69
N GLY A 105 0.87 -16.01 47.94
CA GLY A 105 0.25 -17.23 48.44
C GLY A 105 -1.02 -16.87 49.19
N ILE A 106 -2.17 -17.16 48.58
CA ILE A 106 -3.35 -17.70 49.27
C ILE A 106 -3.82 -18.91 48.48
#